data_AF-A0A9P6M5A8-F1
#
_entry.id   AF-A0A9P6M5A8-F1
#
_cell.length_a   1.000
_cell.length_b   1.000
_cell.length_c   1.000
_cell.angle_alpha   90.00
_cell.angle_beta   90.00
_cell.angle_gamma   90.00
#
_symmetry.space_group_name_H-M   'P 1'
#
loop_
_entity.id
_entity.type
_entity.pdbx_description
1 polymer ?
#
loop_
_entity_poly.entity_id
_entity_poly.type
_entity_poly.pdbx_seq_one_letter_code
_entity_poly.pdbx_strand_id
1 'polypeptide(L)'
;MAVPGAASGGASFECSLAGTVHAGQFRHLYDRLLGLCEHSAHSKMFEHELLFSPAVQRPIYAARNDEVHLRLRVKLTVLDHANKQRQSESQDSNGRRKKLKDASDSPSNGTFTAAVAGAETSTGEAGIRDPQEQIAAAPTTTDSSAFAQLDGNDHQGEHLQQTIGHDGSQGRTGKTTVSRQYQLCQYGHPEPGRNIVVRSAILVKIHGDAFGFLSLLGYGFEDEYVRRGYNFMYNNICRISVYRKYKLSKQHDPFSAIVPAEEAQGGVSAETASPWLVEISSSFVSQENVNSMSDEINVVRNLLTGSVSF
;
A
#
# COMPACT_ATOMS: atom_id res chain seq x y z
N MET A 1 30.06 2.41 -18.34
CA MET A 1 29.27 2.25 -17.11
C MET A 1 27.86 1.84 -17.52
N ALA A 2 27.45 0.61 -17.18
CA ALA A 2 26.13 0.08 -17.52
C ALA A 2 25.14 0.43 -16.39
N VAL A 3 23.98 0.96 -16.75
CA VAL A 3 22.87 1.19 -15.82
C VAL A 3 22.27 -0.19 -15.50
N PRO A 4 22.32 -0.68 -14.24
CA PRO A 4 21.62 -1.91 -13.87
C PRO A 4 20.14 -1.58 -13.74
N GLY A 5 19.28 -2.27 -14.49
CA GLY A 5 17.83 -2.18 -14.32
C GLY A 5 17.06 -1.60 -15.50
N ALA A 6 17.37 -2.00 -16.73
CA ALA A 6 16.34 -2.02 -17.76
C ALA A 6 15.41 -3.19 -17.43
N ALA A 7 14.35 -2.91 -16.66
CA ALA A 7 13.27 -3.85 -16.48
C ALA A 7 12.73 -4.20 -17.86
N SER A 8 12.77 -5.48 -18.22
CA SER A 8 11.91 -6.04 -19.25
C SER A 8 10.51 -5.46 -19.05
N GLY A 9 10.01 -4.70 -20.02
CA GLY A 9 8.75 -3.93 -19.93
C GLY A 9 7.50 -4.81 -19.94
N GLY A 10 7.51 -5.89 -19.15
CA GLY A 10 6.32 -6.70 -18.90
C GLY A 10 5.34 -5.94 -18.01
N ALA A 11 4.06 -6.04 -18.34
CA ALA A 11 3.00 -5.56 -17.47
C ALA A 11 3.12 -6.23 -16.08
N SER A 12 3.10 -5.42 -15.03
CA SER A 12 3.07 -5.88 -13.64
C SER A 12 1.62 -5.99 -13.17
N PHE A 13 1.27 -7.12 -12.57
CA PHE A 13 -0.07 -7.39 -12.07
C PHE A 13 -0.11 -7.35 -10.55
N GLU A 14 -1.18 -6.79 -10.01
CA GLU A 14 -1.52 -6.86 -8.58
C GLU A 14 -2.72 -7.80 -8.42
N CYS A 15 -2.57 -8.80 -7.55
CA CYS A 15 -3.67 -9.63 -7.08
C CYS A 15 -4.14 -9.08 -5.73
N SER A 16 -5.45 -8.84 -5.59
CA SER A 16 -6.02 -8.27 -4.37
C SER A 16 -7.37 -8.87 -4.04
N LEU A 17 -7.67 -8.95 -2.74
CA LEU A 17 -8.96 -9.36 -2.21
C LEU A 17 -9.34 -8.42 -1.06
N ALA A 18 -10.51 -7.83 -1.13
CA ALA A 18 -11.04 -6.94 -0.10
C ALA A 18 -12.16 -7.65 0.67
N GLY A 19 -12.32 -7.29 1.94
CA GLY A 19 -13.38 -7.82 2.79
C GLY A 19 -13.67 -6.88 3.98
N THR A 20 -14.69 -7.21 4.74
CA THR A 20 -15.12 -6.47 5.93
C THR A 20 -15.09 -7.38 7.15
N VAL A 21 -14.51 -6.91 8.25
CA VAL A 21 -14.48 -7.67 9.52
C VAL A 21 -15.87 -7.64 10.15
N HIS A 22 -16.32 -8.78 10.67
CA HIS A 22 -17.57 -8.84 11.42
C HIS A 22 -17.47 -8.02 12.73
N ALA A 23 -18.58 -7.38 13.13
CA ALA A 23 -18.62 -6.61 14.36
C ALA A 23 -18.27 -7.48 15.60
N GLY A 24 -17.44 -6.95 16.47
CA GLY A 24 -16.86 -7.61 17.64
C GLY A 24 -15.70 -8.56 17.35
N GLN A 25 -15.39 -8.84 16.08
CA GLN A 25 -14.37 -9.83 15.71
C GLN A 25 -12.98 -9.23 15.47
N PHE A 26 -12.83 -7.90 15.49
CA PHE A 26 -11.55 -7.26 15.20
C PHE A 26 -10.42 -7.74 16.11
N ARG A 27 -10.65 -7.82 17.43
CA ARG A 27 -9.61 -8.25 18.38
C ARG A 27 -9.16 -9.69 18.12
N HIS A 28 -10.11 -10.60 17.89
CA HIS A 28 -9.81 -11.99 17.56
C HIS A 28 -9.06 -12.13 16.24
N LEU A 29 -9.44 -11.35 15.22
CA LEU A 29 -8.73 -11.29 13.95
C LEU A 29 -7.31 -10.78 14.14
N TYR A 30 -7.11 -9.71 14.92
CA TYR A 30 -5.81 -9.13 15.18
C TYR A 30 -4.86 -10.13 15.87
N ASP A 31 -5.32 -10.77 16.95
CA ASP A 31 -4.53 -11.77 17.68
C ASP A 31 -4.20 -12.97 16.79
N ARG A 32 -5.15 -13.41 15.94
CA ARG A 32 -4.92 -14.46 14.95
C ARG A 32 -3.87 -14.06 13.92
N LEU A 33 -3.94 -12.85 13.36
CA LEU A 33 -2.98 -12.34 12.40
C LEU A 33 -1.58 -12.21 13.01
N LEU A 34 -1.48 -11.84 14.29
CA LEU A 34 -0.21 -11.79 15.02
C LEU A 34 0.41 -13.18 15.24
N GLY A 35 -0.42 -14.23 15.36
CA GLY A 35 0.06 -15.61 15.42
C GLY A 35 0.41 -16.21 14.05
N LEU A 36 -0.34 -15.84 13.01
CA LEU A 36 -0.12 -16.31 11.63
C LEU A 36 1.06 -15.63 10.94
N CYS A 37 1.24 -14.34 11.19
CA CYS A 37 2.35 -13.56 10.66
C CYS A 37 3.46 -13.53 11.72
N GLU A 38 4.73 -13.60 11.33
CA GLU A 38 5.83 -13.48 12.30
C GLU A 38 5.67 -12.18 13.12
N HIS A 39 5.97 -12.20 14.43
CA HIS A 39 5.60 -11.10 15.34
C HIS A 39 6.22 -9.74 14.94
N SER A 40 7.35 -9.76 14.23
CA SER A 40 8.06 -8.59 13.67
C SER A 40 7.44 -8.06 12.36
N ALA A 41 6.51 -8.79 11.75
CA ALA A 41 5.98 -8.54 10.43
C ALA A 41 4.74 -7.62 10.42
N HIS A 42 4.42 -6.97 11.55
CA HIS A 42 3.30 -6.04 11.63
C HIS A 42 3.75 -4.59 11.90
N SER A 43 3.04 -3.63 11.31
CA SER A 43 3.32 -2.20 11.49
C SER A 43 2.03 -1.39 11.55
N LYS A 44 2.05 -0.31 12.34
CA LYS A 44 0.95 0.67 12.32
C LYS A 44 0.90 1.34 10.95
N MET A 45 -0.31 1.42 10.40
CA MET A 45 -0.58 2.04 9.12
C MET A 45 -1.26 3.38 9.34
N PHE A 46 -0.71 4.42 8.72
CA PHE A 46 -1.33 5.73 8.57
C PHE A 46 -1.03 6.23 7.16
N GLU A 47 -2.00 6.10 6.28
CA GLU A 47 -1.89 6.45 4.86
C GLU A 47 -2.98 7.46 4.51
N HIS A 48 -2.61 8.46 3.70
CA HIS A 48 -3.54 9.42 3.12
C HIS A 48 -3.63 9.12 1.63
N GLU A 49 -4.83 8.80 1.17
CA GLU A 49 -5.08 8.46 -0.23
C GLU A 49 -5.92 9.58 -0.85
N LEU A 50 -5.43 10.10 -1.98
CA LEU A 50 -6.06 11.14 -2.77
C LEU A 50 -6.35 10.60 -4.16
N LEU A 51 -7.55 10.86 -4.66
CA LEU A 51 -8.02 10.46 -5.97
C LEU A 51 -8.05 11.68 -6.88
N PHE A 52 -7.58 11.48 -8.11
CA PHE A 52 -7.54 12.49 -9.14
C PHE A 52 -8.15 11.96 -10.42
N SER A 53 -8.99 12.76 -11.07
CA SER A 53 -9.54 12.51 -12.40
C SER A 53 -9.02 13.54 -13.40
N PRO A 54 -9.00 13.22 -14.71
CA PRO A 54 -8.67 14.21 -15.74
C PRO A 54 -9.58 15.43 -15.64
N ALA A 55 -8.98 16.62 -15.59
CA ALA A 55 -9.71 17.88 -15.54
C ALA A 55 -10.26 18.29 -16.91
N VAL A 56 -9.62 17.85 -18.00
CA VAL A 56 -10.07 18.15 -19.37
C VAL A 56 -11.07 17.10 -19.82
N GLN A 57 -12.27 17.56 -20.16
CA GLN A 57 -13.33 16.71 -20.69
C GLN A 57 -12.89 16.09 -22.02
N ARG A 58 -12.82 14.76 -22.07
CA ARG A 58 -12.53 14.03 -23.30
C ARG A 58 -13.69 14.17 -24.31
N PRO A 59 -13.43 14.00 -25.62
CA PRO A 59 -14.46 14.06 -26.64
C PRO A 59 -15.68 13.20 -26.29
N ILE A 60 -16.87 13.67 -26.67
CA ILE A 60 -18.20 13.18 -26.29
C ILE A 60 -18.40 11.66 -26.46
N TYR A 61 -17.56 10.99 -27.26
CA TYR A 61 -17.67 9.58 -27.62
C TYR A 61 -16.68 8.64 -26.93
N ALA A 62 -15.75 9.13 -26.11
CA ALA A 62 -14.88 8.26 -25.33
C ALA A 62 -15.65 7.78 -24.09
N ALA A 63 -15.93 6.48 -24.00
CA ALA A 63 -16.46 5.88 -22.78
C ALA A 63 -15.59 6.31 -21.60
N ARG A 64 -16.22 6.77 -20.52
CA ARG A 64 -15.54 7.23 -19.30
C ARG A 64 -14.91 6.00 -18.63
N ASN A 65 -13.70 5.64 -19.04
CA ASN A 65 -12.97 4.54 -18.41
C ASN A 65 -12.51 5.00 -17.03
N ASP A 66 -12.92 4.32 -15.97
CA ASP A 66 -12.40 4.53 -14.62
C ASP A 66 -10.88 4.29 -14.52
N GLU A 67 -10.28 3.70 -15.55
CA GLU A 67 -8.83 3.45 -15.73
C GLU A 67 -7.98 4.72 -15.80
N VAL A 68 -8.61 5.87 -15.98
CA VAL A 68 -7.88 7.14 -16.09
C VAL A 68 -7.62 7.76 -14.73
N HIS A 69 -8.28 7.29 -13.64
CA HIS A 69 -8.05 7.86 -12.32
C HIS A 69 -6.62 7.58 -11.83
N LEU A 70 -5.98 8.63 -11.31
CA LEU A 70 -4.72 8.53 -10.62
C LEU A 70 -4.97 8.52 -9.12
N ARG A 71 -4.25 7.66 -8.40
CA ARG A 71 -4.30 7.62 -6.93
C ARG A 71 -2.95 8.03 -6.37
N LEU A 72 -2.92 9.10 -5.60
CA LEU A 72 -1.74 9.50 -4.85
C LEU A 72 -1.85 8.93 -3.44
N ARG A 73 -1.01 7.94 -3.12
CA ARG A 73 -0.86 7.38 -1.78
C ARG A 73 0.27 8.09 -1.06
N VAL A 74 -0.01 8.58 0.13
CA VAL A 74 0.95 9.27 0.98
C VAL A 74 1.11 8.47 2.27
N LYS A 75 2.27 7.83 2.44
CA LYS A 75 2.62 7.19 3.70
C LYS A 75 3.07 8.26 4.69
N LEU A 76 2.41 8.31 5.85
CA LEU A 76 2.68 9.27 6.90
C LEU A 76 3.48 8.62 8.02
N THR A 77 4.64 9.19 8.34
CA THR A 77 5.46 8.76 9.48
C THR A 77 5.53 9.90 10.48
N VAL A 78 4.95 9.69 11.66
CA VAL A 78 5.00 10.64 12.77
C VAL A 78 6.29 10.41 13.55
N LEU A 79 7.14 11.43 13.60
CA LEU A 79 8.42 11.40 14.32
C LEU A 79 8.27 12.14 15.65
N ASP A 80 8.23 11.39 16.74
CA ASP A 80 8.21 11.95 18.09
C ASP A 80 9.63 12.30 18.55
N HIS A 81 10.01 13.57 18.45
CA HIS A 81 11.33 14.04 18.90
C HIS A 81 11.47 14.11 20.44
N ALA A 82 10.39 13.90 21.19
CA ALA A 82 10.35 14.13 22.64
C ALA A 82 11.23 13.18 23.48
N ASN A 83 11.61 12.00 22.97
CA ASN A 83 12.31 10.98 23.76
C ASN A 83 13.83 10.90 23.54
N LYS A 84 14.41 11.58 22.55
CA LYS A 84 15.87 11.49 22.30
C LYS A 84 16.73 12.33 23.24
N GLN A 85 16.20 13.42 23.81
CA GLN A 85 17.00 14.28 24.71
C GLN A 85 17.16 13.72 26.14
N ARG A 86 16.29 12.81 26.59
CA ARG A 86 16.39 12.27 27.96
C ARG A 86 17.42 11.15 28.13
N GLN A 87 17.81 10.47 27.05
CA GLN A 87 18.84 9.42 27.11
C GLN A 87 20.28 9.95 27.01
N SER A 88 20.50 11.16 26.50
CA SER A 88 21.85 11.74 26.42
C SER A 88 22.32 12.43 27.71
N GLU A 89 21.42 12.83 28.61
CA GLU A 89 21.80 13.50 29.88
C GLU A 89 22.05 12.53 31.05
N SER A 90 21.77 11.23 30.89
CA SER A 90 21.93 10.24 31.96
C SER A 90 23.22 9.40 31.87
N GLN A 91 24.09 9.66 30.89
CA GLN A 91 25.35 8.91 30.73
C GLN A 91 26.61 9.58 31.30
N ASP A 92 26.55 10.83 31.76
CA ASP A 92 27.74 11.54 32.26
C ASP A 92 27.98 11.46 33.79
N SER A 93 27.24 10.62 34.53
CA SER A 93 27.38 10.57 36.01
C SER A 93 27.83 9.22 36.62
N ASN A 94 28.12 8.17 35.85
CA ASN A 94 28.53 6.87 36.42
C ASN A 94 29.87 6.34 35.87
N GLY A 95 30.93 7.13 36.06
CA GLY A 95 32.31 6.72 35.80
C GLY A 95 33.07 6.34 37.08
N ARG A 96 32.79 5.21 37.72
CA ARG A 96 33.78 4.41 38.50
C ARG A 96 33.14 3.19 39.19
N ARG A 97 33.40 1.97 38.67
CA ARG A 97 33.92 0.82 39.46
C ARG A 97 34.16 -0.44 38.60
N LYS A 98 35.43 -0.90 38.68
CA LYS A 98 35.99 -2.27 38.76
C LYS A 98 35.25 -3.42 38.03
N LYS A 99 35.84 -4.07 37.02
CA LYS A 99 36.95 -5.08 37.03
C LYS A 99 36.51 -6.47 37.55
N LEU A 100 36.44 -7.46 36.64
CA LEU A 100 36.84 -8.89 36.69
C LEU A 100 35.98 -9.65 35.64
N LYS A 101 36.47 -10.28 34.57
CA LYS A 101 37.40 -11.43 34.38
C LYS A 101 36.66 -12.78 34.35
N ASP A 102 37.07 -13.62 33.38
CA ASP A 102 36.81 -15.05 33.10
C ASP A 102 35.70 -15.29 32.06
N ALA A 103 35.93 -15.81 30.84
CA ALA A 103 36.70 -16.94 30.28
C ALA A 103 35.89 -18.25 30.19
N SER A 104 36.04 -18.92 29.03
CA SER A 104 35.63 -20.28 28.62
C SER A 104 34.12 -20.52 28.41
N ASP A 105 33.60 -21.32 27.47
CA ASP A 105 34.15 -22.30 26.54
C ASP A 105 33.08 -22.62 25.46
N SER A 106 33.51 -22.94 24.24
CA SER A 106 32.74 -23.71 23.22
C SER A 106 32.79 -25.23 23.57
N PRO A 107 32.32 -26.25 22.79
CA PRO A 107 31.72 -26.27 21.44
C PRO A 107 30.60 -27.32 21.18
N SER A 108 30.18 -27.40 19.91
CA SER A 108 30.04 -28.63 19.08
C SER A 108 28.66 -29.22 18.72
N ASN A 109 28.49 -29.32 17.39
CA ASN A 109 28.04 -30.44 16.55
C ASN A 109 26.68 -31.13 16.72
N GLY A 110 25.98 -31.24 15.58
CA GLY A 110 24.87 -32.16 15.36
C GLY A 110 24.51 -32.29 13.88
N THR A 111 25.33 -33.02 13.13
CA THR A 111 25.10 -33.52 11.77
C THR A 111 23.89 -34.46 11.70
N PHE A 112 23.01 -34.33 10.71
CA PHE A 112 22.16 -35.42 10.25
C PHE A 112 22.03 -35.44 8.71
N THR A 113 22.23 -36.64 8.18
CA THR A 113 22.21 -37.07 6.78
C THR A 113 20.94 -37.88 6.45
N ALA A 114 20.66 -38.00 5.15
CA ALA A 114 19.84 -39.00 4.42
C ALA A 114 18.62 -38.36 3.71
N ALA A 115 18.51 -38.28 2.37
CA ALA A 115 18.55 -39.27 1.27
C ALA A 115 17.17 -39.90 0.96
N VAL A 116 17.02 -40.32 -0.32
CA VAL A 116 15.89 -41.05 -1.00
C VAL A 116 14.96 -40.09 -1.77
N ALA A 117 14.92 -39.98 -3.11
CA ALA A 117 14.83 -40.91 -4.27
C ALA A 117 13.40 -41.36 -4.65
N GLY A 118 13.06 -41.27 -5.95
CA GLY A 118 11.87 -41.85 -6.61
C GLY A 118 11.22 -40.87 -7.62
N ALA A 119 11.54 -40.94 -8.92
CA ALA A 119 10.92 -41.78 -9.99
C ALA A 119 9.66 -41.12 -10.60
N GLU A 120 9.71 -40.65 -11.86
CA GLU A 120 9.12 -41.26 -13.09
C GLU A 120 7.57 -41.22 -13.09
N THR A 121 6.80 -40.85 -14.13
CA THR A 121 6.83 -41.19 -15.56
C THR A 121 5.66 -40.50 -16.31
N SER A 122 5.81 -40.24 -17.62
CA SER A 122 4.79 -40.42 -18.72
C SER A 122 3.49 -39.57 -18.72
N THR A 123 2.74 -39.23 -19.79
CA THR A 123 2.72 -39.41 -21.26
C THR A 123 1.45 -38.70 -21.80
N GLY A 124 1.39 -38.34 -23.09
CA GLY A 124 0.15 -38.15 -23.88
C GLY A 124 -0.13 -36.69 -24.28
N GLU A 125 -0.07 -36.21 -25.54
CA GLU A 125 -0.50 -36.65 -26.90
C GLU A 125 -1.82 -35.97 -27.37
N ALA A 126 -1.72 -35.31 -28.55
CA ALA A 126 -2.75 -34.85 -29.51
C ALA A 126 -3.82 -33.83 -29.04
N GLY A 127 -4.29 -32.84 -29.81
CA GLY A 127 -4.09 -32.41 -31.20
C GLY A 127 -5.26 -31.47 -31.61
N ILE A 128 -5.13 -30.85 -32.80
CA ILE A 128 -6.22 -30.41 -33.72
C ILE A 128 -6.76 -28.95 -33.63
N ARG A 129 -6.33 -28.17 -34.65
CA ARG A 129 -7.03 -27.23 -35.59
C ARG A 129 -7.73 -25.91 -35.17
N ASP A 130 -7.20 -24.85 -35.79
CA ASP A 130 -7.81 -23.64 -36.43
C ASP A 130 -9.17 -23.83 -37.15
N PRO A 131 -9.99 -22.77 -37.48
CA PRO A 131 -9.51 -21.54 -38.16
C PRO A 131 -10.24 -20.18 -37.94
N GLN A 132 -9.61 -19.19 -38.58
CA GLN A 132 -9.89 -17.77 -38.88
C GLN A 132 -11.33 -17.32 -39.20
N GLU A 133 -11.61 -16.03 -38.91
CA GLU A 133 -12.38 -15.04 -39.71
C GLU A 133 -12.01 -13.61 -39.19
N GLN A 134 -11.23 -12.75 -39.88
CA GLN A 134 -11.60 -11.68 -40.85
C GLN A 134 -12.99 -11.03 -40.58
N ILE A 135 -13.20 -9.70 -40.48
CA ILE A 135 -13.06 -8.61 -41.48
C ILE A 135 -13.28 -7.22 -40.78
N ALA A 136 -12.50 -6.20 -41.21
CA ALA A 136 -12.71 -4.73 -41.42
C ALA A 136 -13.73 -3.89 -40.56
N ALA A 137 -13.70 -2.56 -40.44
CA ALA A 137 -12.99 -1.44 -41.08
C ALA A 137 -13.07 -0.19 -40.16
N ALA A 138 -12.13 0.74 -40.30
CA ALA A 138 -12.13 2.06 -39.65
C ALA A 138 -12.88 3.13 -40.47
N PRO A 139 -13.23 4.27 -39.86
CA PRO A 139 -13.06 5.53 -40.57
C PRO A 139 -12.35 6.62 -39.76
N THR A 140 -11.38 7.21 -40.45
CA THR A 140 -10.72 8.52 -40.28
C THR A 140 -11.69 9.66 -40.01
N THR A 141 -11.37 10.53 -39.04
CA THR A 141 -11.72 11.96 -39.08
C THR A 141 -10.61 12.83 -38.48
N THR A 142 -10.49 14.00 -39.10
CA THR A 142 -9.42 14.99 -39.12
C THR A 142 -9.39 15.93 -37.91
N ASP A 143 -8.16 16.37 -37.60
CA ASP A 143 -7.74 17.41 -36.66
C ASP A 143 -8.46 18.76 -36.80
N SER A 144 -8.57 19.49 -35.68
CA SER A 144 -8.20 20.92 -35.59
C SER A 144 -8.02 21.34 -34.14
N SER A 145 -6.88 21.99 -33.88
CA SER A 145 -6.26 22.34 -32.62
C SER A 145 -6.60 23.77 -32.15
N ALA A 146 -6.50 24.00 -30.84
CA ALA A 146 -6.22 25.33 -30.27
C ALA A 146 -5.49 25.15 -28.92
N PHE A 147 -4.19 25.40 -28.93
CA PHE A 147 -3.28 25.39 -27.78
C PHE A 147 -3.30 26.77 -27.12
N ALA A 148 -3.40 26.83 -25.79
CA ALA A 148 -3.16 28.05 -25.01
C ALA A 148 -1.95 27.83 -24.08
N GLN A 149 -0.99 28.75 -24.17
CA GLN A 149 0.25 28.82 -23.40
C GLN A 149 -0.02 29.01 -21.89
N LEU A 150 0.75 28.30 -21.06
CA LEU A 150 0.92 28.63 -19.65
C LEU A 150 2.42 28.80 -19.37
N ASP A 151 2.75 29.98 -18.84
CA ASP A 151 4.07 30.38 -18.38
C ASP A 151 4.47 29.57 -17.14
N GLY A 152 5.72 29.10 -17.17
CA GLY A 152 6.36 28.35 -16.10
C GLY A 152 6.93 29.26 -15.01
N ASN A 153 6.92 28.75 -13.78
CA ASN A 153 7.82 29.21 -12.73
C ASN A 153 8.39 27.99 -12.00
N ASP A 154 9.68 27.76 -12.20
CA ASP A 154 10.51 26.72 -11.58
C ASP A 154 10.70 26.97 -10.08
N HIS A 155 10.42 25.99 -9.22
CA HIS A 155 10.93 25.92 -7.85
C HIS A 155 11.53 24.53 -7.56
N GLN A 156 12.79 24.55 -7.09
CA GLN A 156 13.61 23.39 -6.77
C GLN A 156 13.04 22.61 -5.57
N GLY A 157 13.01 21.29 -5.69
CA GLY A 157 12.43 20.37 -4.69
C GLY A 157 13.33 20.17 -3.46
N GLU A 158 13.00 20.87 -2.38
CA GLU A 158 13.44 20.51 -1.03
C GLU A 158 12.52 19.44 -0.41
N HIS A 159 13.10 18.58 0.43
CA HIS A 159 12.38 17.62 1.25
C HIS A 159 11.45 18.35 2.23
N LEU A 160 10.15 18.43 1.92
CA LEU A 160 9.17 19.16 2.74
C LEU A 160 8.92 18.45 4.09
N GLN A 161 9.71 18.80 5.12
CA GLN A 161 9.34 18.58 6.51
C GLN A 161 8.35 19.66 6.93
N GLN A 162 7.06 19.33 6.95
CA GLN A 162 6.06 20.26 7.47
C GLN A 162 5.95 20.09 8.98
N THR A 163 6.33 21.13 9.72
CA THR A 163 6.13 21.21 11.17
C THR A 163 4.72 21.73 11.43
N ILE A 164 3.87 20.92 12.05
CA ILE A 164 2.53 21.36 12.46
C ILE A 164 2.65 22.00 13.83
N GLY A 165 2.67 23.33 13.87
CA GLY A 165 2.61 24.12 15.11
C GLY A 165 1.16 24.37 15.51
N HIS A 166 0.75 23.85 16.67
CA HIS A 166 -0.52 24.20 17.29
C HIS A 166 -0.33 25.51 18.06
N ASP A 167 -0.97 26.60 17.60
CA ASP A 167 -0.88 27.92 18.23
C ASP A 167 -1.77 27.99 19.48
N GLY A 168 -1.26 28.63 20.55
CA GLY A 168 -2.07 29.03 21.72
C GLY A 168 -1.92 28.25 23.04
N SER A 169 -0.71 28.00 23.55
CA SER A 169 -0.41 28.09 25.00
C SER A 169 1.09 27.85 25.26
N GLN A 170 1.70 28.68 26.12
CA GLN A 170 3.10 28.57 26.53
C GLN A 170 3.34 27.34 27.41
N GLY A 171 3.40 26.17 26.78
CA GLY A 171 4.02 24.97 27.31
C GLY A 171 4.97 24.43 26.24
N ARG A 172 6.14 23.91 26.62
CA ARG A 172 7.07 23.21 25.72
C ARG A 172 6.35 22.01 25.08
N THR A 173 5.58 22.22 24.02
CA THR A 173 5.01 21.17 23.19
C THR A 173 6.12 20.75 22.22
N GLY A 174 6.55 19.49 22.32
CA GLY A 174 7.51 18.94 21.37
C GLY A 174 6.96 19.10 19.96
N LYS A 175 7.75 19.69 19.06
CA LYS A 175 7.36 19.80 17.64
C LYS A 175 7.27 18.38 17.07
N THR A 176 6.06 17.93 16.78
CA THR A 176 5.84 16.69 16.04
C THR A 176 6.19 16.95 14.58
N THR A 177 7.21 16.25 14.08
CA THR A 177 7.59 16.33 12.67
C THR A 177 6.91 15.18 11.93
N VAL A 178 6.28 15.47 10.80
CA VAL A 178 5.61 14.47 9.98
C VAL A 178 6.38 14.32 8.68
N SER A 179 6.87 13.10 8.41
CA SER A 179 7.47 12.77 7.13
C SER A 179 6.41 12.20 6.19
N ARG A 180 6.45 12.63 4.93
CA ARG A 180 5.53 12.19 3.87
C ARG A 180 6.31 11.49 2.77
N GLN A 181 5.83 10.33 2.36
CA GLN A 181 6.35 9.62 1.19
C GLN A 181 5.23 9.42 0.17
N TYR A 182 5.39 10.03 -1.01
CA TYR A 182 4.40 10.02 -2.07
C TYR A 182 4.62 8.85 -3.03
N GLN A 183 3.53 8.17 -3.37
CA GLN A 183 3.48 7.12 -4.37
C GLN A 183 2.26 7.35 -5.27
N LEU A 184 2.50 7.45 -6.58
CA LEU A 184 1.45 7.54 -7.57
C LEU A 184 1.13 6.14 -8.09
N CYS A 185 -0.16 5.81 -8.06
CA CYS A 185 -0.69 4.54 -8.53
C CYS A 185 -1.63 4.78 -9.71
N GLN A 186 -1.52 3.96 -10.75
CA GLN A 186 -2.54 3.78 -11.76
C GLN A 186 -2.93 2.30 -11.82
N TYR A 187 -4.25 2.05 -11.86
CA TYR A 187 -4.82 0.71 -11.86
C TYR A 187 -5.57 0.47 -13.17
N GLY A 188 -5.26 -0.63 -13.85
CA GLY A 188 -6.02 -1.10 -15.00
C GLY A 188 -7.32 -1.79 -14.60
N HIS A 189 -8.10 -2.18 -15.61
CA HIS A 189 -9.34 -2.92 -15.39
C HIS A 189 -9.08 -4.28 -14.72
N PRO A 190 -9.95 -4.69 -13.77
CA PRO A 190 -9.89 -6.04 -13.24
C PRO A 190 -10.18 -7.09 -14.32
N GLU A 191 -9.43 -8.19 -14.33
CA GLU A 191 -9.73 -9.33 -15.19
C GLU A 191 -11.11 -9.93 -14.80
N PRO A 192 -12.01 -10.14 -15.77
CA PRO A 192 -13.34 -10.68 -15.49
C PRO A 192 -13.28 -12.18 -15.13
N GLY A 193 -14.28 -12.65 -14.38
CA GLY A 193 -14.48 -14.09 -14.13
C GLY A 193 -13.58 -14.71 -13.05
N ARG A 194 -12.84 -13.91 -12.29
CA ARG A 194 -12.02 -14.37 -11.17
C ARG A 194 -12.68 -14.10 -9.81
N ASN A 195 -12.39 -14.95 -8.83
CA ASN A 195 -12.84 -14.81 -7.44
C ASN A 195 -12.05 -13.76 -6.65
N ILE A 196 -10.93 -13.31 -7.18
CA ILE A 196 -10.11 -12.22 -6.64
C ILE A 196 -9.89 -11.18 -7.73
N VAL A 197 -9.54 -9.96 -7.32
CA VAL A 197 -9.25 -8.88 -8.26
C VAL A 197 -7.81 -9.03 -8.76
N VAL A 198 -7.66 -9.30 -10.05
CA VAL A 198 -6.37 -9.26 -10.76
C VAL A 198 -6.41 -8.09 -11.71
N ARG A 199 -5.42 -7.20 -11.68
CA ARG A 199 -5.34 -6.05 -12.60
C ARG A 199 -3.90 -5.63 -12.83
N SER A 200 -3.64 -5.00 -13.97
CA SER A 200 -2.38 -4.29 -14.18
C SER A 200 -2.27 -3.11 -13.22
N ALA A 201 -1.06 -2.86 -12.72
CA ALA A 201 -0.80 -1.78 -11.79
C ALA A 201 0.54 -1.13 -12.08
N ILE A 202 0.56 0.20 -12.06
CA ILE A 202 1.77 1.01 -12.17
C ILE A 202 1.91 1.78 -10.87
N LEU A 203 3.06 1.63 -10.21
CA LEU A 203 3.39 2.32 -8.97
C LEU A 203 4.71 3.06 -9.12
N VAL A 204 4.68 4.37 -8.91
CA VAL A 204 5.86 5.25 -9.04
C VAL A 204 6.03 6.08 -7.78
N LYS A 205 7.25 6.16 -7.24
CA LYS A 205 7.56 7.08 -6.14
C LYS A 205 7.74 8.49 -6.71
N ILE A 206 7.10 9.47 -6.09
CA ILE A 206 7.23 10.87 -6.48
C ILE A 206 8.07 11.61 -5.44
N HIS A 207 8.95 12.47 -5.93
CA HIS A 207 9.73 13.41 -5.14
C HIS A 207 9.36 14.84 -5.55
N GLY A 208 9.42 15.79 -4.61
CA GLY A 208 9.06 17.19 -4.85
C GLY A 208 7.55 17.47 -4.70
N ASP A 209 7.06 18.47 -5.44
CA ASP A 209 5.65 18.88 -5.40
C ASP A 209 4.76 17.94 -6.23
N ALA A 210 4.18 16.95 -5.56
CA ALA A 210 3.28 15.99 -6.19
C ALA A 210 1.98 16.62 -6.72
N PHE A 211 1.48 17.70 -6.09
CA PHE A 211 0.23 18.33 -6.50
C PHE A 211 0.43 19.15 -7.77
N GLY A 212 1.47 19.99 -7.80
CA GLY A 212 1.86 20.74 -9.00
C GLY A 212 2.11 19.81 -10.19
N PHE A 213 2.78 18.67 -9.96
CA PHE A 213 2.99 17.66 -11.00
C PHE A 213 1.68 17.08 -11.56
N LEU A 214 0.72 16.71 -10.70
CA LEU A 214 -0.58 16.19 -11.14
C LEU A 214 -1.40 17.25 -11.88
N SER A 215 -1.40 18.49 -11.40
CA SER A 215 -2.04 19.61 -12.09
C SER A 215 -1.44 19.86 -13.48
N LEU A 216 -0.11 19.77 -13.61
CA LEU A 216 0.58 19.90 -14.91
C LEU A 216 0.19 18.79 -15.89
N LEU A 217 -0.08 17.59 -15.40
CA LEU A 217 -0.61 16.47 -16.21
C LEU A 217 -2.09 16.64 -16.60
N GLY A 218 -2.74 17.73 -16.18
CA GLY A 218 -4.15 17.98 -16.45
C GLY A 218 -5.10 17.17 -15.56
N TYR A 219 -4.65 16.76 -14.37
CA TYR A 219 -5.46 16.06 -13.39
C TYR A 219 -5.99 17.01 -12.30
N GLY A 220 -7.29 16.90 -12.03
CA GLY A 220 -7.98 17.61 -10.96
C GLY A 220 -8.21 16.71 -9.75
N PHE A 221 -8.26 17.31 -8.57
CA PHE A 221 -8.63 16.62 -7.34
C PHE A 221 -10.10 16.17 -7.38
N GLU A 222 -10.36 14.95 -6.91
CA GLU A 222 -11.71 14.37 -6.85
C GLU A 222 -12.16 14.05 -5.42
N ASP A 223 -11.39 13.22 -4.71
CA ASP A 223 -11.73 12.78 -3.36
C ASP A 223 -10.47 12.47 -2.54
N GLU A 224 -10.59 12.46 -1.21
CA GLU A 224 -9.54 11.99 -0.33
C GLU A 224 -10.07 11.37 0.96
N TYR A 225 -9.22 10.55 1.54
CA TYR A 225 -9.46 9.91 2.82
C TYR A 225 -8.17 9.45 3.47
N VAL A 226 -8.26 9.17 4.75
CA VAL A 226 -7.18 8.57 5.52
C VAL A 226 -7.52 7.13 5.87
N ARG A 227 -6.52 6.26 5.75
CA ARG A 227 -6.55 4.88 6.21
C ARG A 227 -5.72 4.79 7.50
N ARG A 228 -6.35 4.37 8.61
CA ARG A 228 -5.64 4.07 9.87
C ARG A 228 -5.85 2.62 10.26
N GLY A 229 -4.79 1.94 10.65
CA GLY A 229 -4.88 0.52 11.00
C GLY A 229 -3.53 -0.16 11.13
N TYR A 230 -3.45 -1.37 10.63
CA TYR A 230 -2.29 -2.26 10.76
C TYR A 230 -2.00 -2.96 9.43
N ASN A 231 -0.73 -3.09 9.11
CA ASN A 231 -0.25 -3.93 8.01
C ASN A 231 0.44 -5.15 8.61
N PHE A 232 0.18 -6.32 8.04
CA PHE A 232 0.85 -7.58 8.35
C PHE A 232 1.45 -8.15 7.06
N MET A 233 2.61 -8.79 7.15
CA MET A 233 3.20 -9.55 6.05
C MET A 233 3.06 -11.04 6.31
N TYR A 234 2.39 -11.74 5.40
CA TYR A 234 2.24 -13.19 5.43
C TYR A 234 3.24 -13.84 4.48
N ASN A 235 4.14 -14.67 5.03
CA ASN A 235 5.21 -15.36 4.31
C ASN A 235 6.09 -14.46 3.42
N ASN A 236 6.17 -13.16 3.71
CA ASN A 236 6.81 -12.13 2.87
C ASN A 236 6.27 -12.04 1.43
N ILE A 237 5.11 -12.65 1.15
CA ILE A 237 4.50 -12.70 -0.18
C ILE A 237 3.28 -11.77 -0.25
N CYS A 238 2.39 -11.87 0.74
CA CYS A 238 1.14 -11.13 0.78
C CYS A 238 1.17 -10.09 1.90
N ARG A 239 0.70 -8.88 1.59
CA ARG A 239 0.41 -7.84 2.57
C ARG A 239 -1.07 -7.89 2.95
N ILE A 240 -1.36 -8.07 4.23
CA ILE A 240 -2.70 -8.02 4.81
C ILE A 240 -2.84 -6.69 5.54
N SER A 241 -3.71 -5.81 5.04
CA SER A 241 -3.98 -4.50 5.62
C SER A 241 -5.33 -4.54 6.33
N VAL A 242 -5.37 -4.27 7.63
CA VAL A 242 -6.62 -4.19 8.42
C VAL A 242 -6.79 -2.76 8.90
N TYR A 243 -7.83 -2.06 8.45
CA TYR A 243 -7.91 -0.62 8.61
C TYR A 243 -9.32 -0.05 8.59
N ARG A 244 -9.44 1.19 9.05
CA ARG A 244 -10.63 2.03 8.91
C ARG A 244 -10.34 3.18 7.96
N LYS A 245 -11.38 3.61 7.25
CA LYS A 245 -11.36 4.71 6.28
C LYS A 245 -12.06 5.92 6.87
N TYR A 246 -11.38 7.06 6.91
CA TYR A 246 -11.91 8.30 7.48
C TYR A 246 -11.91 9.41 6.45
N LYS A 247 -13.04 10.13 6.35
CA LYS A 247 -13.13 11.39 5.61
C LYS A 247 -12.42 12.50 6.38
N LEU A 248 -11.94 13.51 5.67
CA LEU A 248 -11.25 14.66 6.25
C LEU A 248 -12.24 15.82 6.43
N SER A 249 -12.08 16.58 7.52
CA SER A 249 -12.83 17.82 7.74
C SER A 249 -12.20 19.02 7.04
N LYS A 250 -10.88 18.96 6.83
CA LYS A 250 -10.11 19.95 6.08
C LYS A 250 -9.37 19.28 4.94
N GLN A 251 -9.52 19.83 3.75
CA GLN A 251 -8.89 19.29 2.55
C GLN A 251 -7.36 19.24 2.70
N HIS A 252 -6.75 18.15 2.29
CA HIS A 252 -5.31 17.86 2.29
C HIS A 252 -4.64 17.83 3.68
N ASP A 253 -5.42 17.85 4.76
CA ASP A 253 -4.93 17.72 6.11
C ASP A 253 -5.28 16.34 6.69
N PRO A 254 -4.38 15.36 6.65
CA PRO A 254 -4.65 14.00 7.11
C PRO A 254 -4.87 13.89 8.64
N PHE A 255 -4.53 14.93 9.39
CA PHE A 255 -4.78 15.00 10.83
C PHE A 255 -6.20 15.48 11.15
N SER A 256 -6.88 16.10 10.18
CA SER A 256 -8.27 16.56 10.27
C SER A 256 -9.31 15.44 10.08
N ALA A 257 -8.87 14.18 10.10
CA ALA A 257 -9.73 13.01 9.91
C ALA A 257 -10.88 12.99 10.92
N ILE A 258 -12.10 12.87 10.42
CA ILE A 258 -13.33 12.85 11.20
C ILE A 258 -13.50 11.42 11.74
N VAL A 259 -13.34 11.27 13.06
CA VAL A 259 -13.65 10.02 13.76
C VAL A 259 -15.10 10.11 14.24
N PRO A 260 -15.98 9.16 13.86
CA PRO A 260 -17.36 9.12 14.33
C PRO A 260 -17.44 9.17 15.86
N ALA A 261 -18.45 9.86 16.41
CA ALA A 261 -18.59 10.01 17.86
C ALA A 261 -18.81 8.66 18.56
N GLU A 262 -19.53 7.75 17.89
CA GLU A 262 -19.78 6.38 18.31
C GLU A 262 -18.47 5.59 18.42
N GLU A 263 -17.48 5.89 17.58
CA GLU A 263 -16.15 5.27 17.66
C GLU A 263 -15.35 5.77 18.86
N ALA A 264 -15.43 7.07 19.16
CA ALA A 264 -14.74 7.66 20.31
C ALA A 264 -15.25 7.13 21.66
N GLN A 265 -16.52 6.70 21.73
CA GLN A 265 -17.12 6.09 22.91
C GLN A 265 -16.73 4.62 23.10
N GLY A 266 -16.19 3.97 22.07
CA GLY A 266 -15.76 2.57 22.10
C GLY A 266 -16.91 1.55 22.09
N GLY A 267 -16.54 0.26 22.16
CA GLY A 267 -17.50 -0.86 22.20
C GLY A 267 -17.96 -1.36 20.84
N VAL A 268 -19.02 -2.18 20.83
CA VAL A 268 -19.52 -2.85 19.60
C VAL A 268 -20.16 -1.84 18.64
N SER A 269 -20.84 -0.81 19.16
CA SER A 269 -21.44 0.26 18.37
C SER A 269 -20.42 1.04 17.53
N ALA A 270 -19.18 1.17 18.04
CA ALA A 270 -18.06 1.77 17.30
C ALA A 270 -17.73 0.99 16.01
N GLU A 271 -17.81 -0.34 16.06
CA GLU A 271 -17.49 -1.21 14.92
C GLU A 271 -18.59 -1.21 13.86
N THR A 272 -19.84 -0.96 14.25
CA THR A 272 -20.95 -0.79 13.30
C THR A 272 -20.87 0.57 12.58
N ALA A 273 -20.50 1.63 13.30
CA ALA A 273 -20.38 2.98 12.72
C ALA A 273 -19.18 3.10 11.75
N SER A 274 -18.07 2.42 12.04
CA SER A 274 -16.85 2.44 11.25
C SER A 274 -16.31 1.01 11.15
N PRO A 275 -16.77 0.24 10.13
CA PRO A 275 -16.38 -1.15 10.00
C PRO A 275 -14.88 -1.25 9.67
N TRP A 276 -14.24 -2.26 10.25
CA TRP A 276 -12.88 -2.60 9.87
C TRP A 276 -12.89 -3.26 8.49
N LEU A 277 -12.06 -2.75 7.59
CA LEU A 277 -11.83 -3.28 6.27
C LEU A 277 -10.56 -4.13 6.27
N VAL A 278 -10.56 -5.18 5.48
CA VAL A 278 -9.39 -6.04 5.23
C VAL A 278 -9.07 -5.97 3.74
N GLU A 279 -7.80 -5.76 3.43
CA GLU A 279 -7.29 -5.83 2.06
C GLU A 279 -6.06 -6.75 2.06
N ILE A 280 -6.18 -7.87 1.37
CA ILE A 280 -5.07 -8.77 1.06
C ILE A 280 -4.56 -8.35 -0.32
N SER A 281 -3.28 -7.99 -0.41
CA SER A 281 -2.64 -7.56 -1.65
C SER A 281 -1.32 -8.30 -1.83
N SER A 282 -1.04 -8.76 -3.05
CA SER A 282 0.24 -9.36 -3.39
C SER A 282 1.31 -8.28 -3.65
N SER A 283 2.58 -8.68 -3.62
CA SER A 283 3.59 -7.96 -4.40
C SER A 283 3.24 -8.01 -5.90
N PHE A 284 3.81 -7.11 -6.70
CA PHE A 284 3.64 -7.17 -8.15
C PHE A 284 4.20 -8.48 -8.71
N VAL A 285 3.43 -9.13 -9.56
CA VAL A 285 3.78 -10.39 -10.21
C VAL A 285 3.68 -10.27 -11.73
N SER A 286 4.40 -11.13 -12.43
CA SER A 286 4.24 -11.33 -13.88
C SER A 286 3.01 -12.18 -14.19
N GLN A 287 2.53 -12.14 -15.44
CA GLN A 287 1.29 -12.80 -15.84
C GLN A 287 1.29 -14.31 -15.55
N GLU A 288 2.42 -14.98 -15.77
CA GLU A 288 2.58 -16.41 -15.52
C GLU A 288 2.44 -16.80 -14.03
N ASN A 289 2.68 -15.85 -13.12
CA ASN A 289 2.63 -16.08 -11.68
C ASN A 289 1.30 -15.67 -11.04
N VAL A 290 0.38 -15.06 -11.81
CA VAL A 290 -0.92 -14.59 -11.31
C VAL A 290 -1.75 -15.71 -10.68
N ASN A 291 -1.78 -16.90 -11.29
CA ASN A 291 -2.59 -18.01 -10.78
C ASN A 291 -2.05 -18.54 -9.46
N SER A 292 -0.73 -18.78 -9.36
CA SER A 292 -0.10 -19.18 -8.10
C SER A 292 -0.35 -18.14 -7.00
N MET A 293 -0.20 -16.85 -7.31
CA MET A 293 -0.50 -15.79 -6.35
C MET A 293 -1.97 -15.75 -5.93
N SER A 294 -2.88 -16.08 -6.86
CA SER A 294 -4.30 -16.15 -6.57
C SER A 294 -4.63 -17.26 -5.59
N ASP A 295 -3.99 -18.42 -5.74
CA ASP A 295 -4.15 -19.55 -4.83
C ASP A 295 -3.63 -19.21 -3.44
N GLU A 296 -2.47 -18.55 -3.33
CA GLU A 296 -1.93 -18.07 -2.05
C GLU A 296 -2.88 -17.08 -1.35
N ILE A 297 -3.46 -16.12 -2.08
CA ILE A 297 -4.48 -15.22 -1.52
C ILE A 297 -5.71 -15.99 -1.04
N ASN A 298 -6.14 -17.04 -1.76
CA ASN A 298 -7.26 -17.87 -1.34
C ASN A 298 -6.94 -18.72 -0.10
N VAL A 299 -5.69 -19.18 0.07
CA VAL A 299 -5.25 -19.82 1.32
C VAL A 299 -5.40 -18.84 2.48
N VAL A 300 -4.90 -17.60 2.34
CA VAL A 300 -5.06 -16.56 3.37
C VAL A 300 -6.54 -16.27 3.63
N ARG A 301 -7.36 -16.13 2.58
CA ARG A 301 -8.82 -15.94 2.70
C ARG A 301 -9.43 -17.00 3.62
N ASN A 302 -9.11 -18.27 3.38
CA ASN A 302 -9.65 -19.39 4.15
C ASN A 302 -9.22 -19.37 5.62
N LEU A 303 -8.00 -18.90 5.93
CA LEU A 303 -7.51 -18.72 7.31
C LEU A 303 -8.26 -17.61 8.07
N LEU A 304 -8.80 -16.63 7.35
CA LEU A 304 -9.54 -15.49 7.90
C LEU A 304 -11.06 -15.70 7.90
N THR A 305 -11.54 -16.82 7.37
CA THR A 305 -12.95 -17.23 7.41
C THR A 305 -13.49 -17.22 8.85
N GLY A 306 -14.73 -16.75 8.99
CA GLY A 306 -15.42 -16.61 10.27
C GLY A 306 -15.18 -15.28 10.98
N SER A 307 -14.10 -14.56 10.65
CA SER A 307 -13.84 -13.21 11.15
C SER A 307 -14.05 -12.13 10.09
N VAL A 308 -13.84 -12.47 8.81
CA VAL A 308 -13.94 -11.54 7.67
C VAL A 308 -14.94 -12.07 6.64
N SER A 309 -15.78 -11.18 6.14
CA SER A 309 -16.63 -11.39 4.96
C SER A 309 -15.92 -10.81 3.73
N PHE A 310 -15.52 -11.67 2.79
CA PHE A 310 -14.86 -11.31 1.53
C PHE A 310 -15.83 -11.37 0.36
#